data_AF-A0A397VLA4-F1
#
_entry.id   AF-A0A397VLA4-F1
#
_cell.length_a   1.000
_cell.length_b   1.000
_cell.length_c   1.000
_cell.angle_alpha   90.00
_cell.angle_beta   90.00
_cell.angle_gamma   90.00
#
_symmetry.space_group_name_H-M   'P 1'
#
loop_
_entity.id
_entity.type
_entity.pdbx_description
1 polymer ?
#
loop_
_entity_poly.entity_id
_entity_poly.type
_entity_poly.pdbx_seq_one_letter_code
_entity_poly.pdbx_strand_id
1 'polypeptide(L)'
;MIESVAMNKSEEILWLGYCSEYGIGVEKNENKAFIHYQKSADMNNSNGMYQVGQCYYLGIGVEKDENKAFTYYQKSAEAGNYNGIFKTAICYRYGVGVAEDLNNYYKWINKE
;
A
#
# COMPACT_ATOMS: atom_id res chain seq x y z
N MET A 1 29.98 -15.12 -1.11
CA MET A 1 29.73 -13.93 -0.28
C MET A 1 28.40 -13.39 -0.75
N ILE A 2 27.34 -13.56 0.03
CA ILE A 2 26.04 -12.96 -0.29
C ILE A 2 26.23 -11.48 0.02
N GLU A 3 26.19 -10.61 -0.99
CA GLU A 3 26.11 -9.17 -0.74
C GLU A 3 24.86 -8.94 0.10
N SER A 4 25.04 -8.48 1.33
CA SER A 4 23.94 -8.00 2.15
C SER A 4 23.29 -6.87 1.37
N VAL A 5 22.09 -7.09 0.83
CA VAL A 5 21.30 -6.02 0.21
C VAL A 5 20.98 -5.04 1.33
N ALA A 6 21.75 -3.97 1.43
CA ALA A 6 21.45 -2.89 2.34
C ALA A 6 20.05 -2.37 1.96
N MET A 7 19.14 -2.34 2.94
CA MET A 7 17.81 -1.76 2.72
C MET A 7 17.99 -0.31 2.26
N ASN A 8 17.33 0.06 1.17
CA ASN A 8 17.31 1.47 0.80
C ASN A 8 16.45 2.24 1.81
N LYS A 9 16.61 3.57 1.86
CA LYS A 9 15.98 4.38 2.90
C LYS A 9 14.45 4.25 2.97
N SER A 10 13.80 4.03 1.83
CA SER A 10 12.34 3.86 1.76
C SER A 10 11.87 2.53 2.33
N GLU A 11 12.68 1.46 2.15
CA GLU A 11 12.44 0.13 2.74
C GLU A 11 12.67 0.14 4.26
N GLU A 12 13.67 0.86 4.75
CA GLU A 12 13.88 1.04 6.19
C GLU A 12 12.67 1.71 6.84
N ILE A 13 12.15 2.78 6.23
CA ILE A 13 10.97 3.49 6.73
C ILE A 13 9.73 2.61 6.65
N LEU A 14 9.56 1.84 5.57
CA LEU A 14 8.48 0.87 5.45
C LEU A 14 8.52 -0.15 6.60
N TRP A 15 9.72 -0.65 6.93
CA TRP A 15 9.91 -1.57 8.05
C TRP A 15 9.57 -0.94 9.40
N LEU A 16 9.92 0.33 9.64
CA LEU A 16 9.48 1.05 10.83
C LEU A 16 7.95 1.16 10.94
N GLY A 17 7.27 1.25 9.79
CA GLY A 17 5.81 1.15 9.70
C GLY A 17 5.31 -0.20 10.21
N TYR A 18 5.85 -1.30 9.67
CA TYR A 18 5.51 -2.66 10.12
C TYR A 18 5.80 -2.90 11.60
N CYS A 19 6.96 -2.45 12.09
CA CYS A 19 7.30 -2.52 13.50
C CYS A 19 6.26 -1.80 14.37
N SER A 20 5.82 -0.62 13.95
CA SER A 20 4.81 0.15 14.69
C SER A 20 3.42 -0.50 14.60
N GLU A 21 3.03 -1.08 13.45
CA GLU A 21 1.72 -1.73 13.29
C GLU A 21 1.61 -3.02 14.11
N TYR A 22 2.66 -3.85 14.11
CA TYR A 22 2.66 -5.18 14.75
C TYR A 22 3.35 -5.21 16.11
N GLY A 23 3.94 -4.11 16.57
CA GLY A 23 4.66 -4.04 17.84
C GLY A 23 5.98 -4.82 17.85
N ILE A 24 6.67 -4.89 16.71
CA ILE A 24 7.94 -5.62 16.58
C ILE A 24 9.09 -4.75 17.10
N GLY A 25 9.53 -5.01 18.32
CA GLY A 25 10.63 -4.28 18.96
C GLY A 25 10.30 -2.84 19.37
N VAL A 26 9.06 -2.40 19.18
CA VAL A 26 8.52 -1.10 19.61
C VAL A 26 7.10 -1.27 20.12
N GLU A 27 6.58 -0.31 20.87
CA GLU A 27 5.16 -0.29 21.23
C GLU A 27 4.28 -0.21 19.98
N LYS A 28 3.24 -1.03 19.93
CA LYS A 28 2.25 -1.01 18.84
C LYS A 28 1.57 0.36 18.79
N ASN A 29 1.60 1.01 17.63
CA ASN A 29 0.97 2.29 17.38
C ASN A 29 0.60 2.45 15.89
N GLU A 30 -0.70 2.40 15.61
CA GLU A 30 -1.23 2.43 14.25
C GLU A 30 -1.08 3.81 13.58
N ASN A 31 -1.24 4.91 14.33
CA ASN A 31 -1.00 6.27 13.81
C ASN A 31 0.46 6.45 13.36
N LYS A 32 1.40 5.93 14.15
CA LYS A 32 2.83 5.96 13.82
C LYS A 32 3.15 5.05 12.62
N ALA A 33 2.48 3.91 12.50
CA ALA A 33 2.59 3.03 11.34
C ALA A 33 2.17 3.77 10.06
N PHE A 34 1.00 4.40 10.08
CA PHE A 34 0.48 5.19 8.95
C PHE A 34 1.46 6.29 8.51
N ILE A 35 2.02 7.05 9.45
CA ILE A 35 3.02 8.10 9.16
C ILE A 35 4.25 7.53 8.45
N HIS A 36 4.75 6.37 8.87
CA HIS A 36 5.90 5.74 8.22
C HIS A 36 5.55 5.20 6.83
N TYR A 37 4.39 4.55 6.66
CA TYR A 37 3.94 4.11 5.35
C TYR A 37 3.78 5.28 4.37
N GLN A 38 3.22 6.40 4.82
CA GLN A 38 3.10 7.61 4.01
C GLN A 38 4.48 8.15 3.60
N LYS A 39 5.44 8.25 4.53
CA LYS A 39 6.80 8.68 4.22
C LYS A 39 7.49 7.75 3.22
N SER A 40 7.29 6.45 3.33
CA SER A 40 7.83 5.48 2.36
C SER A 40 7.17 5.65 0.98
N ALA A 41 5.84 5.83 0.93
CA ALA A 41 5.09 6.10 -0.29
C ALA A 41 5.54 7.40 -0.99
N ASP A 42 5.80 8.46 -0.23
CA ASP A 42 6.29 9.75 -0.74
C ASP A 42 7.70 9.64 -1.36
N MET A 43 8.45 8.59 -1.03
CA MET A 43 9.73 8.23 -1.64
C MET A 43 9.58 7.32 -2.87
N ASN A 44 8.38 7.25 -3.45
CA ASN A 44 8.02 6.38 -4.57
C ASN A 44 8.15 4.87 -4.28
N ASN A 45 8.13 4.47 -3.01
CA ASN A 45 8.12 3.05 -2.67
C ASN A 45 6.74 2.44 -2.94
N SER A 46 6.68 1.48 -3.86
CA SER A 46 5.43 0.88 -4.29
C SER A 46 4.77 0.03 -3.19
N ASN A 47 5.55 -0.61 -2.30
CA ASN A 47 5.03 -1.29 -1.11
C ASN A 47 4.51 -0.28 -0.08
N GLY A 48 5.19 0.86 0.09
CA GLY A 48 4.73 1.98 0.92
C GLY A 48 3.36 2.49 0.45
N MET A 49 3.20 2.74 -0.85
CA MET A 49 1.91 3.13 -1.44
C MET A 49 0.82 2.09 -1.19
N TYR A 50 1.14 0.80 -1.35
CA TYR A 50 0.20 -0.29 -1.06
C TYR A 50 -0.25 -0.25 0.41
N GLN A 51 0.68 -0.08 1.34
CA GLN A 51 0.36 -0.04 2.77
C GLN A 51 -0.46 1.19 3.16
N VAL A 52 -0.24 2.35 2.54
CA VAL A 52 -1.12 3.51 2.71
C VAL A 52 -2.53 3.20 2.21
N GLY A 53 -2.66 2.51 1.08
CA GLY A 53 -3.95 2.02 0.58
C GLY A 53 -4.66 1.10 1.58
N GLN A 54 -3.92 0.17 2.18
CA GLN A 54 -4.42 -0.73 3.22
C GLN A 54 -4.85 0.03 4.48
N CYS A 55 -4.10 1.06 4.91
CA CYS A 55 -4.47 1.92 6.02
C CYS A 55 -5.82 2.60 5.80
N TYR A 56 -6.03 3.21 4.63
CA TYR A 56 -7.32 3.82 4.32
C TYR A 56 -8.45 2.80 4.15
N TYR A 57 -8.17 1.60 3.65
CA TYR A 57 -9.19 0.57 3.50
C TYR A 57 -9.65 -0.03 4.84
N LEU A 58 -8.71 -0.24 5.78
CA LEU A 58 -8.97 -0.89 7.07
C LEU A 58 -9.16 0.09 8.23
N GLY A 59 -8.83 1.38 8.04
CA GLY A 59 -8.84 2.38 9.09
C GLY A 59 -7.65 2.27 10.06
N ILE A 60 -6.48 1.83 9.58
CA ILE A 60 -5.27 1.66 10.43
C ILE A 60 -4.58 3.01 10.57
N GLY A 61 -4.72 3.63 11.75
CA GLY A 61 -4.06 4.89 12.09
C GLY A 61 -4.58 6.12 11.34
N VAL A 62 -5.67 5.95 10.58
CA VAL A 62 -6.35 6.99 9.80
C VAL A 62 -7.81 6.61 9.65
N GLU A 63 -8.69 7.60 9.44
CA GLU A 63 -10.09 7.32 9.12
C GLU A 63 -10.22 6.52 7.83
N LYS A 64 -11.12 5.54 7.83
CA LYS A 64 -11.39 4.69 6.66
C LYS A 64 -11.91 5.54 5.49
N ASP A 65 -11.30 5.38 4.31
CA ASP A 65 -11.68 6.10 3.09
C ASP A 65 -11.37 5.23 1.87
N GLU A 66 -12.39 4.60 1.30
CA GLU A 66 -12.22 3.66 0.18
C GLU A 66 -11.76 4.36 -1.11
N ASN A 67 -12.14 5.63 -1.33
CA ASN A 67 -11.71 6.41 -2.49
C ASN A 67 -10.19 6.70 -2.42
N LYS A 68 -9.70 7.08 -1.25
CA LYS A 68 -8.26 7.25 -1.03
C LYS A 68 -7.52 5.91 -1.11
N ALA A 69 -8.09 4.85 -0.55
CA ALA A 69 -7.50 3.51 -0.64
C ALA A 69 -7.29 3.10 -2.11
N PHE A 70 -8.34 3.23 -2.93
CA PHE A 70 -8.27 2.96 -4.36
C PHE A 70 -7.18 3.78 -5.06
N THR A 71 -7.12 5.09 -4.78
CA THR A 71 -6.10 5.98 -5.36
C THR A 71 -4.67 5.49 -5.06
N TYR A 72 -4.41 5.03 -3.82
CA TYR A 72 -3.09 4.53 -3.43
C TYR A 72 -2.78 3.14 -4.00
N TYR A 73 -3.77 2.25 -4.09
CA TYR A 73 -3.59 0.97 -4.78
C TYR A 73 -3.24 1.16 -6.25
N GLN A 74 -3.89 2.10 -6.94
CA GLN A 74 -3.60 2.40 -8.32
C GLN A 74 -2.17 2.95 -8.48
N LYS A 75 -1.74 3.90 -7.64
CA LYS A 75 -0.36 4.40 -7.64
C LYS A 75 0.67 3.28 -7.42
N SER A 76 0.41 2.41 -6.46
CA SER A 76 1.24 1.23 -6.17
C SER A 76 1.32 0.30 -7.39
N ALA A 77 0.18 0.06 -8.05
CA ALA A 77 0.08 -0.76 -9.26
C ALA A 77 0.85 -0.16 -10.45
N GLU A 78 0.76 1.16 -10.63
CA GLU A 78 1.50 1.90 -11.67
C GLU A 78 3.00 1.88 -11.42
N ALA A 79 3.43 1.81 -10.16
CA ALA A 79 4.82 1.60 -9.75
C ALA A 79 5.27 0.12 -9.79
N GLY A 80 4.48 -0.78 -10.41
CA GLY A 80 4.84 -2.18 -10.63
C GLY A 80 4.62 -3.10 -9.42
N ASN A 81 3.87 -2.67 -8.40
CA ASN A 81 3.56 -3.54 -7.27
C ASN A 81 2.43 -4.52 -7.62
N TYR A 82 2.72 -5.82 -7.52
CA TYR A 82 1.74 -6.87 -7.79
C TYR A 82 0.51 -6.81 -6.86
N ASN A 83 0.71 -6.54 -5.57
CA ASN A 83 -0.41 -6.40 -4.64
C ASN A 83 -1.25 -5.16 -4.98
N GLY A 84 -0.60 -4.07 -5.40
CA GLY A 84 -1.28 -2.89 -5.93
C GLY A 84 -2.15 -3.21 -7.15
N ILE A 85 -1.61 -3.94 -8.14
CA ILE A 85 -2.34 -4.37 -9.33
C ILE A 85 -3.57 -5.21 -8.94
N PHE A 86 -3.37 -6.23 -8.11
CA PHE A 86 -4.45 -7.10 -7.66
C PHE A 86 -5.54 -6.32 -6.91
N LYS A 87 -5.17 -5.45 -5.97
CA LYS A 87 -6.15 -4.63 -5.23
C LYS A 87 -6.90 -3.68 -6.15
N THR A 88 -6.22 -3.05 -7.09
CA THR A 88 -6.85 -2.14 -8.06
C THR A 88 -7.88 -2.89 -8.91
N ALA A 89 -7.56 -4.09 -9.39
CA ALA A 89 -8.52 -4.93 -10.10
C ALA A 89 -9.74 -5.28 -9.22
N ILE A 90 -9.51 -5.70 -7.97
CA ILE A 90 -10.59 -6.04 -7.03
C ILE A 90 -11.48 -4.83 -6.74
N CYS A 91 -10.93 -3.62 -6.63
CA CYS A 91 -11.70 -2.39 -6.51
C CYS A 91 -12.67 -2.20 -7.68
N TYR A 92 -12.21 -2.38 -8.92
CA TYR A 92 -13.07 -2.31 -10.10
C TYR A 92 -14.11 -3.44 -10.16
N ARG A 93 -13.78 -4.64 -9.66
CA ARG A 93 -14.71 -5.77 -9.67
C ARG A 93 -15.88 -5.61 -8.69
N TYR A 94 -15.65 -4.95 -7.56
CA TYR A 94 -16.65 -4.85 -6.48
C TYR A 94 -17.09 -3.42 -6.17
N GLY A 95 -16.63 -2.43 -6.95
CA GLY A 95 -16.98 -1.03 -6.76
C GLY A 95 -16.43 -0.42 -5.46
N VAL A 96 -15.21 -0.80 -5.03
CA VAL A 96 -14.60 -0.28 -3.80
C VAL A 96 -13.80 0.99 -4.10
N GLY A 97 -14.32 2.14 -3.68
CA GLY A 97 -13.67 3.44 -3.91
C GLY A 97 -13.69 3.94 -5.37
N VAL A 98 -14.37 3.21 -6.24
CA VAL A 98 -14.56 3.47 -7.68
C VAL A 98 -15.85 2.77 -8.11
N ALA A 99 -16.49 3.19 -9.20
CA ALA A 99 -17.62 2.45 -9.75
C ALA A 99 -17.17 1.06 -10.23
N GLU A 100 -18.06 0.07 -10.10
CA GLU A 100 -17.83 -1.26 -10.65
C GLU A 100 -17.64 -1.19 -12.18
N ASP A 101 -16.57 -1.82 -12.68
CA ASP A 101 -16.22 -1.87 -14.09
C ASP A 101 -15.40 -3.13 -14.40
N LEU A 102 -16.09 -4.14 -14.97
CA LEU A 102 -15.45 -5.40 -15.35
C LEU A 102 -14.41 -5.25 -16.46
N ASN A 103 -14.54 -4.25 -17.34
CA ASN A 103 -13.55 -4.01 -18.39
C ASN A 103 -12.24 -3.53 -17.77
N ASN A 104 -12.32 -2.60 -16.81
CA ASN A 104 -11.14 -2.15 -16.07
C ASN A 104 -10.57 -3.25 -15.18
N TYR A 105 -11.40 -4.12 -14.57
CA TYR A 105 -10.91 -5.32 -13.88
C TYR A 105 -10.04 -6.20 -14.80
N TYR A 106 -10.55 -6.58 -15.97
CA TYR A 106 -9.80 -7.42 -16.91
C TYR A 106 -8.55 -6.72 -17.44
N LYS A 107 -8.58 -5.40 -17.61
CA LYS A 107 -7.41 -4.61 -17.98
C LYS A 107 -6.30 -4.69 -16.92
N TRP A 108 -6.64 -4.60 -15.64
CA TRP A 108 -5.65 -4.63 -14.56
C TRP A 108 -5.09 -6.02 -14.31
N ILE A 109 -5.89 -7.09 -14.35
CA ILE A 109 -5.37 -8.45 -14.10
C ILE A 109 -4.46 -8.97 -15.23
N ASN A 110 -4.63 -8.44 -16.45
CA ASN A 110 -3.82 -8.82 -17.62
C ASN A 110 -2.65 -7.84 -17.85
N LYS A 111 -2.35 -6.99 -16.87
CA LYS A 111 -1.22 -6.05 -16.94
C LYS A 111 0.06 -6.81 -16.60
N GLU A 112 0.94 -6.97 -17.60
CA GLU A 112 2.28 -7.57 -17.47
C GLU A 112 3.27 -6.66 -16.74
#